data_AF-A0A3S0G919-F1
#
_entry.id   AF-A0A3S0G919-F1
#
_cell.length_a   1.000
_cell.length_b   1.000
_cell.length_c   1.000
_cell.angle_alpha   90.00
_cell.angle_beta   90.00
_cell.angle_gamma   90.00
#
_symmetry.space_group_name_H-M   'P 1'
#
loop_
_entity.id
_entity.type
_entity.pdbx_description
1 polymer ?
#
loop_
_entity_poly.entity_id
_entity_poly.type
_entity_poly.pdbx_seq_one_letter_code
_entity_poly.pdbx_strand_id
1 'polypeptide(L)' 'AYTFYRKALDFDPDHKGALEYLGELYVETGDLPKARENLARLEKLCPSGCEEREDLEKAIASAAASPQGVKATN' A
#
# COMPACT_ATOMS: atom_id res chain seq x y z
N ALA A 1 -2.05 -8.02 10.24
CA ALA A 1 -2.47 -7.99 8.82
C ALA A 1 -1.32 -8.40 7.88
N TYR A 2 -0.11 -7.84 8.05
CA TYR A 2 1.10 -8.13 7.24
C TYR A 2 1.24 -9.58 6.72
N THR A 3 1.27 -10.57 7.63
CA THR A 3 1.48 -11.98 7.27
C THR A 3 0.43 -12.52 6.30
N PHE A 4 -0.81 -12.06 6.38
CA PHE A 4 -1.88 -12.50 5.50
C PHE A 4 -1.73 -11.92 4.09
N TYR A 5 -1.40 -10.63 3.97
CA TYR A 5 -1.16 -10.01 2.66
C TYR A 5 0.08 -10.59 1.98
N ARG A 6 1.16 -10.83 2.74
CA ARG A 6 2.33 -11.54 2.24
C ARG A 6 1.99 -12.92 1.71
N LYS A 7 1.21 -13.72 2.46
CA LYS A 7 0.79 -15.04 2.03
C LYS A 7 -0.08 -14.99 0.76
N ALA A 8 -0.96 -13.99 0.64
CA ALA A 8 -1.74 -13.78 -0.58
C ALA A 8 -0.82 -13.49 -1.79
N LEU A 9 0.19 -12.63 -1.60
CA LEU A 9 1.16 -12.30 -2.65
C LEU A 9 2.14 -13.43 -2.97
N ASP A 10 2.42 -14.33 -2.02
CA ASP A 10 3.21 -15.53 -2.27
C ASP A 10 2.42 -16.54 -3.13
N PHE A 11 1.08 -16.54 -3.06
CA PHE A 11 0.21 -17.39 -3.87
C PHE A 11 -0.12 -16.76 -5.24
N ASP A 12 -0.52 -15.49 -5.23
CA ASP A 12 -0.78 -14.68 -6.42
C ASP A 12 -0.02 -13.35 -6.28
N PRO A 13 1.15 -13.23 -6.93
CA PRO A 13 1.94 -12.01 -6.87
C PRO A 13 1.15 -10.79 -7.32
N ASP A 14 0.23 -10.93 -8.27
CA ASP A 14 -0.46 -9.79 -8.90
C ASP A 14 -1.85 -9.54 -8.28
N HIS A 15 -2.10 -10.10 -7.10
CA HIS A 15 -3.32 -9.89 -6.35
C HIS A 15 -3.47 -8.42 -5.91
N LYS A 16 -4.25 -7.64 -6.66
CA LYS A 16 -4.41 -6.19 -6.50
C LYS A 16 -4.79 -5.77 -5.08
N GLY A 17 -5.85 -6.34 -4.49
CA GLY A 17 -6.24 -6.00 -3.13
C GLY A 17 -5.20 -6.33 -2.06
N ALA A 18 -4.33 -7.32 -2.29
CA ALA A 18 -3.25 -7.64 -1.36
C ALA A 18 -2.10 -6.63 -1.49
N LEU A 19 -1.84 -6.11 -2.70
CA LEU A 19 -0.89 -5.02 -2.93
C LEU A 19 -1.36 -3.72 -2.29
N GLU A 20 -2.64 -3.38 -2.48
CA GLU A 20 -3.28 -2.21 -1.88
C GLU A 20 -3.19 -2.27 -0.35
N TYR A 21 -3.78 -3.29 0.28
CA TYR A 21 -3.81 -3.34 1.74
C TYR A 21 -2.43 -3.46 2.38
N LEU A 22 -1.47 -4.13 1.72
CA LEU A 22 -0.09 -4.14 2.19
C LEU A 22 0.54 -2.75 2.06
N GLY A 23 0.26 -2.04 0.96
CA GLY A 23 0.66 -0.66 0.74
C GLY A 23 0.10 0.29 1.81
N GLU A 24 -1.20 0.20 2.10
CA GLU A 24 -1.86 1.00 3.14
C GLU A 24 -1.28 0.71 4.52
N LEU A 25 -1.04 -0.56 4.86
CA LEU A 25 -0.35 -0.92 6.11
C LEU A 25 1.04 -0.28 6.21
N TYR A 26 1.77 -0.19 5.10
CA TYR A 26 3.05 0.51 5.07
C TYR A 26 2.88 2.02 5.26
N VAL A 27 1.82 2.64 4.73
CA VAL A 27 1.47 4.04 5.02
C VAL A 27 1.21 4.23 6.51
N GLU A 28 0.35 3.40 7.10
CA GLU A 28 -0.02 3.46 8.52
C GLU A 28 1.18 3.29 9.46
N THR A 29 2.15 2.47 9.06
CA THR A 29 3.36 2.17 9.85
C THR A 29 4.54 3.08 9.53
N GLY A 30 4.37 4.03 8.60
CA GLY A 30 5.37 5.04 8.24
C GLY A 30 6.42 4.59 7.21
N ASP A 31 6.31 3.38 6.65
CA ASP A 31 7.18 2.86 5.59
C ASP A 31 6.70 3.29 4.19
N LEU A 32 6.64 4.60 3.96
CA LEU A 32 6.22 5.18 2.67
C LEU A 32 7.00 4.65 1.45
N PRO A 33 8.31 4.34 1.53
CA PRO A 33 9.02 3.68 0.43
C PRO A 33 8.37 2.37 0.01
N LYS A 34 8.05 1.45 0.94
CA LYS A 34 7.39 0.19 0.59
C LYS A 34 5.93 0.36 0.16
N ALA A 35 5.23 1.37 0.66
CA ALA A 35 3.91 1.72 0.12
C ALA A 35 4.00 2.06 -1.37
N ARG A 36 4.99 2.88 -1.76
CA ARG A 36 5.23 3.25 -3.17
C ARG A 36 5.65 2.07 -4.05
N GLU A 37 6.36 1.09 -3.50
CA GLU A 37 6.67 -0.15 -4.24
C GLU A 37 5.39 -0.92 -4.61
N ASN A 38 4.43 -1.03 -3.70
CA ASN A 38 3.14 -1.67 -3.99
C ASN A 38 2.34 -0.86 -5.01
N LEU A 39 2.34 0.48 -4.89
CA LEU A 39 1.70 1.35 -5.88
C LEU A 39 2.31 1.15 -7.28
N ALA A 40 3.63 1.12 -7.41
CA ALA A 40 4.29 0.90 -8.70
C ALA A 40 3.93 -0.45 -9.34
N ARG A 41 3.54 -1.45 -8.55
CA ARG A 41 3.02 -2.72 -9.06
C ARG A 41 1.58 -2.56 -9.54
N LEU A 42 0.73 -1.88 -8.76
CA LEU A 42 -0.64 -1.58 -9.15
C LEU A 42 -0.72 -0.71 -10.42
N GLU A 43 0.19 0.26 -10.60
CA GLU A 43 0.30 1.05 -11.84
C GLU A 43 0.56 0.19 -13.08
N LYS A 44 1.38 -0.87 -12.94
CA LYS A 44 1.65 -1.82 -14.03
C LYS A 44 0.45 -2.73 -14.32
N LEU A 45 -0.26 -3.16 -13.27
CA LEU A 45 -1.42 -4.05 -13.38
C LEU A 45 -2.69 -3.31 -13.82
N CYS A 46 -2.77 -2.01 -13.54
CA CYS A 46 -3.89 -1.12 -13.83
C CYS A 46 -3.41 0.17 -14.50
N PRO A 47 -2.90 0.12 -15.74
CA PRO A 47 -2.41 1.31 -16.45
C PRO A 47 -3.54 2.32 -16.73
N SER A 48 -4.77 1.84 -16.86
CA SER A 48 -5.99 2.65 -17.02
C SER A 48 -6.66 3.03 -15.69
N GLY A 49 -6.08 2.68 -14.54
CA GLY A 49 -6.70 2.81 -13.22
C GLY A 49 -7.47 1.57 -12.77
N CYS A 50 -7.62 1.43 -11.46
CA CYS A 50 -8.49 0.50 -10.75
C CYS A 50 -8.66 0.99 -9.31
N GLU A 51 -9.71 0.52 -8.61
CA GLU A 51 -10.04 0.91 -7.24
C GLU A 51 -8.82 0.80 -6.31
N GLU A 52 -8.12 -0.35 -6.36
CA GLU A 52 -6.98 -0.63 -5.49
C GLU A 52 -5.81 0.33 -5.68
N ARG A 53 -5.59 0.76 -6.92
CA ARG A 53 -4.57 1.75 -7.26
C ARG A 53 -4.96 3.12 -6.73
N GLU A 54 -6.19 3.53 -6.99
CA GLU A 54 -6.70 4.85 -6.61
C GLU A 54 -6.72 5.02 -5.08
N ASP A 55 -7.08 3.97 -4.35
CA ASP A 55 -7.16 4.03 -2.89
C ASP A 55 -5.76 4.08 -2.25
N LEU A 56 -4.80 3.29 -2.75
CA LEU A 56 -3.42 3.41 -2.28
C LEU A 56 -2.78 4.76 -2.63
N GLU A 57 -3.08 5.34 -3.81
CA GLU A 57 -2.66 6.69 -4.18
C GLU A 57 -3.18 7.73 -3.17
N LYS A 58 -4.47 7.65 -2.80
CA LYS A 58 -5.09 8.53 -1.79
C LYS A 58 -4.47 8.36 -0.41
N ALA A 59 -4.20 7.13 0.03
CA ALA A 59 -3.57 6.86 1.33
C ALA A 59 -2.18 7.49 1.42
N ILE A 60 -1.34 7.29 0.39
CA ILE A 60 0.02 7.88 0.32
C ILE A 60 -0.06 9.41 0.28
N ALA A 61 -0.96 9.99 -0.53
CA ALA A 61 -1.13 11.44 -0.62
C ALA A 61 -1.57 12.06 0.72
N SER A 62 -2.49 11.40 1.44
CA SER A 62 -2.97 11.86 2.74
C SER A 62 -1.85 11.87 3.79
N ALA A 63 -1.00 10.85 3.81
CA ALA A 63 0.18 10.80 4.69
C ALA A 63 1.26 11.83 4.32
N ALA A 64 1.35 12.25 3.06
CA ALA A 64 2.26 13.33 2.64
C ALA A 64 1.74 14.72 3.02
N ALA A 65 0.42 14.94 2.95
CA ALA A 65 -0.23 16.19 3.33
C ALA A 65 -0.32 16.38 4.86
N SER A 66 -0.33 15.26 5.58
CA SER A 66 -0.32 15.23 7.03
C SER A 66 0.94 14.52 7.51
N PRO A 67 2.01 15.24 7.90
CA PRO A 67 3.11 14.65 8.64
C PRO A 67 2.60 14.28 10.04
N GLN A 68 1.70 13.31 10.14
CA GLN A 68 1.19 12.79 11.39
C GLN A 68 2.26 11.87 11.95
N GLY A 69 2.78 12.33 13.08
CA GLY A 69 3.81 11.69 13.86
C GLY A 69 3.49 10.22 14.06
N VAL A 70 4.49 9.43 13.69
CA VAL A 70 4.75 8.10 14.22
C VAL A 70 4.38 8.13 15.70
N LYS A 71 3.20 7.61 16.04
CA LYS A 71 2.93 7.21 17.41
C LYS A 71 3.81 5.98 17.62
N ALA A 72 5.06 6.25 17.96
CA ALA A 72 5.94 5.28 18.59
C ALA A 72 5.25 4.89 19.90
N THR A 73 4.45 3.83 19.87
CA THR A 73 3.95 3.21 21.09
C THR A 73 5.01 2.23 21.58
N ASN A 74 5.73 2.71 22.60
CA ASN A 74 6.42 2.04 23.71
C ASN A 74 7.35 0.85 23.41
#